data_AF-A0ABD2QE28-F1
#
_entry.id   AF-A0ABD2QE28-F1
#
_cell.length_a   1.000
_cell.length_b   1.000
_cell.length_c   1.000
_cell.angle_alpha   90.00
_cell.angle_beta   90.00
_cell.angle_gamma   90.00
#
_symmetry.space_group_name_H-M   'P 1'
#
loop_
_entity.id
_entity.type
_entity.pdbx_description
1 polymer ?
#
loop_
_entity_poly.entity_id
_entity_poly.type
_entity_poly.pdbx_seq_one_letter_code
_entity_poly.pdbx_strand_id
1 'polypeptide(L)'
;MVNQERGLQMPIYVGVIPLDDSVDAKLLITLLTKTDKNVQKQIFNSNSNISHYYFQRYQSRVSFITANPKDLFSCIDLVNMVDFVLFVTPNDANVLESNEIDRLFTVLYSQGLPSTLFAVMSNLLDLKDLKRIIDSKFLVQEDKIRILNNIDDACVFMRFITTSKTPLNFNRDKLSIHAGPSATCQTAARLRSSIFAESIECLPCLENQDEVFIRVKGLNKGAPFVLSESLANETIELDSTGPYVYLPGWGDFKVDSVAWQKAKSIGNKNEDTKFFAWSRRKQFDVEEDEQQQMHEQEMIEADDQCLPCNLYLALLIIFL
;
A
#
# COMPACT_ATOMS: atom_id res chain seq x y z
N MET A 1 15.50 18.01 26.30
CA MET A 1 14.42 17.75 25.33
C MET A 1 14.75 16.42 24.67
N VAL A 2 14.02 15.36 25.04
CA VAL A 2 14.30 14.00 24.59
C VAL A 2 13.87 13.90 23.12
N ASN A 3 14.84 13.77 22.22
CA ASN A 3 14.61 13.34 20.84
C ASN A 3 14.16 11.89 20.89
N GLN A 4 12.86 11.69 21.07
CA GLN A 4 12.23 10.40 20.92
C GLN A 4 12.35 10.03 19.43
N GLU A 5 13.16 9.01 19.13
CA GLU A 5 13.26 8.38 17.82
C GLU A 5 11.84 8.08 17.35
N ARG A 6 11.32 8.91 16.43
CA ARG A 6 9.98 8.73 15.89
C ARG A 6 10.07 7.55 14.94
N GLY A 7 9.67 6.38 15.45
CA GLY A 7 9.56 5.16 14.66
C GLY A 7 8.88 5.46 13.32
N LEU A 8 9.43 4.89 12.25
CA LEU A 8 8.88 5.04 10.91
C LEU A 8 7.42 4.58 10.89
N GLN A 9 6.48 5.51 10.87
CA GLN A 9 5.08 5.19 10.73
C GLN A 9 4.80 4.82 9.28
N MET A 10 4.13 3.69 9.08
CA MET A 10 3.62 3.25 7.80
C MET A 10 2.66 4.32 7.21
N PRO A 11 2.75 4.66 5.91
CA PRO A 11 1.84 5.64 5.34
C PRO A 11 0.41 5.11 5.32
N ILE A 12 -0.54 6.01 5.56
CA ILE A 12 -1.97 5.77 5.33
C ILE A 12 -2.20 5.83 3.82
N TYR A 13 -2.68 4.75 3.22
CA TYR A 13 -3.00 4.68 1.81
C TYR A 13 -4.44 5.10 1.56
N VAL A 14 -4.62 6.10 0.69
CA VAL A 14 -5.92 6.63 0.29
C VAL A 14 -6.05 6.43 -1.21
N GLY A 15 -6.91 5.50 -1.61
CA GLY A 15 -7.30 5.30 -3.00
C GLY A 15 -8.31 6.36 -3.42
N VAL A 16 -8.03 7.13 -4.45
CA VAL A 16 -8.89 8.19 -4.98
C VAL A 16 -9.48 7.71 -6.30
N ILE A 17 -10.80 7.56 -6.33
CA ILE A 17 -11.56 7.14 -7.51
C ILE A 17 -12.50 8.29 -7.88
N PRO A 18 -12.15 9.11 -8.90
CA PRO A 18 -13.11 10.05 -9.46
C PRO A 18 -14.20 9.25 -10.17
N LEU A 19 -15.47 9.51 -9.88
CA LEU A 19 -16.57 8.73 -10.46
C LEU A 19 -16.91 9.14 -11.90
N ASP A 20 -16.33 10.24 -12.38
CA ASP A 20 -16.57 10.79 -13.72
C ASP A 20 -15.33 11.53 -14.22
N ASP A 21 -15.21 11.66 -15.54
CA ASP A 21 -14.10 12.36 -16.20
C ASP A 21 -14.12 13.88 -15.94
N SER A 22 -15.27 14.46 -15.54
CA SER A 22 -15.34 15.87 -15.13
C SER A 22 -14.61 16.18 -13.83
N VAL A 23 -14.25 15.15 -13.06
CA VAL A 23 -13.63 15.29 -11.74
C VAL A 23 -12.12 15.10 -11.82
N ASP A 24 -11.36 16.16 -11.56
CA ASP A 24 -9.90 16.12 -11.56
C ASP A 24 -9.34 15.66 -10.20
N ALA A 25 -8.93 14.39 -10.12
CA ALA A 25 -8.27 13.83 -8.95
C ALA A 25 -6.93 14.53 -8.62
N LYS A 26 -6.20 15.07 -9.61
CA LYS A 26 -4.94 15.79 -9.38
C LYS A 26 -5.20 17.13 -8.70
N LEU A 27 -6.27 17.82 -9.11
CA LEU A 27 -6.70 19.04 -8.45
C LEU A 27 -7.09 18.77 -6.99
N LEU A 28 -7.82 17.68 -6.74
CA LEU A 28 -8.17 17.26 -5.38
C LEU A 28 -6.93 17.02 -4.51
N ILE A 29 -5.97 16.23 -5.00
CA ILE A 29 -4.72 15.96 -4.27
C ILE A 29 -3.96 17.26 -4.04
N THR A 30 -3.93 18.17 -5.02
CA THR A 30 -3.34 19.49 -4.86
C THR A 30 -4.02 20.31 -3.76
N LEU A 31 -5.35 20.26 -3.66
CA LEU A 31 -6.09 20.90 -2.57
C LEU A 31 -5.74 20.29 -1.20
N LEU A 32 -5.71 18.95 -1.12
CA LEU A 32 -5.36 18.24 0.11
C LEU A 32 -3.92 18.52 0.56
N THR A 33 -2.98 18.65 -0.37
CA THR A 33 -1.58 18.98 -0.05
C THR A 33 -1.40 20.44 0.40
N LYS A 34 -2.25 21.37 -0.04
CA LYS A 34 -2.22 22.77 0.41
C LYS A 34 -2.68 22.98 1.86
N THR A 35 -3.18 21.94 2.53
CA THR A 35 -3.62 21.99 3.94
C THR A 35 -2.50 22.23 4.94
N ASP A 36 -1.26 21.98 4.53
CA ASP A 36 -0.05 22.18 5.32
C ASP A 36 1.00 22.92 4.47
N LYS A 37 1.69 23.89 5.09
CA LYS A 37 2.73 24.68 4.42
C LYS A 37 4.03 23.91 4.29
N ASN A 38 4.25 22.91 5.14
CA ASN A 38 5.48 22.15 5.23
C ASN A 38 5.30 20.70 4.75
N VAL A 39 4.46 20.50 3.74
CA VAL A 39 4.29 19.17 3.13
C VAL A 39 5.57 18.80 2.38
N GLN A 40 6.09 17.62 2.71
CA GLN A 40 7.22 17.04 2.00
C GLN A 40 6.70 15.95 1.08
N LYS A 41 6.76 16.19 -0.23
CA LYS A 41 6.49 15.16 -1.24
C LYS A 41 7.72 14.27 -1.37
N GLN A 42 7.56 12.98 -1.16
CA GLN A 42 8.59 12.02 -1.52
C GLN A 42 8.48 11.77 -3.03
N ILE A 43 9.54 12.10 -3.74
CA ILE A 43 9.63 11.89 -5.18
C ILE A 43 10.31 10.54 -5.39
N PHE A 44 9.59 9.62 -6.01
CA PHE A 44 10.15 8.39 -6.55
C PHE A 44 10.38 8.60 -8.05
N ASN A 45 11.41 7.98 -8.60
CA ASN A 45 11.86 8.19 -9.98
C ASN A 45 10.95 7.56 -11.05
N SER A 46 9.67 7.34 -10.75
CA SER A 46 8.72 6.64 -11.61
C SER A 46 7.48 7.50 -11.86
N ASN A 47 6.89 7.35 -13.05
CA ASN A 47 5.58 7.90 -13.42
C ASN A 47 4.43 7.13 -12.74
N SER A 48 4.60 6.72 -11.48
CA SER A 48 3.60 5.96 -10.75
C SER A 48 2.41 6.86 -10.38
N ASN A 49 1.21 6.28 -10.37
CA ASN A 49 -0.03 6.95 -9.92
C ASN A 49 -0.08 7.15 -8.39
N ILE A 50 1.05 6.96 -7.71
CA ILE A 50 1.21 6.98 -6.26
C ILE A 50 1.98 8.24 -5.89
N SER A 51 1.42 9.03 -4.97
CA SER A 51 2.08 10.22 -4.45
C SER A 51 2.13 10.16 -2.94
N HIS A 52 3.36 10.09 -2.41
CA HIS A 52 3.62 9.98 -0.98
C HIS A 52 3.93 11.36 -0.40
N TYR A 53 3.23 11.68 0.69
CA TYR A 53 3.33 12.95 1.37
C TYR A 53 3.53 12.76 2.86
N TYR A 54 4.47 13.52 3.42
CA TYR A 54 4.55 13.70 4.86
C TYR A 54 3.95 15.05 5.23
N PHE A 55 2.91 15.01 6.06
CA PHE A 55 2.26 16.20 6.59
C PHE A 55 2.78 16.48 7.99
N GLN A 56 3.56 17.54 8.15
CA GLN A 56 4.14 17.93 9.44
C GLN A 56 3.05 18.32 10.45
N ARG A 57 1.98 18.98 10.00
CA ARG A 57 0.86 19.37 10.87
C ARG A 57 0.18 18.18 11.54
N TYR A 58 0.03 17.08 10.81
CA TYR A 58 -0.62 15.86 11.28
C TYR A 58 0.38 14.82 11.79
N GLN A 59 1.68 15.09 11.67
CA GLN A 59 2.76 14.17 12.03
C GLN A 59 2.59 12.77 11.39
N SER A 60 1.95 12.72 10.21
CA SER A 60 1.50 11.48 9.58
C SER A 60 1.94 11.44 8.12
N ARG A 61 2.21 10.22 7.63
CA ARG A 61 2.47 9.95 6.21
C ARG A 61 1.17 9.50 5.54
N VAL A 62 0.88 10.07 4.37
CA VAL A 62 -0.29 9.72 3.57
C VAL A 62 0.15 9.52 2.12
N SER A 63 -0.28 8.42 1.52
CA SER A 63 -0.04 8.09 0.13
C SER A 63 -1.37 8.15 -0.62
N PHE A 64 -1.47 9.02 -1.61
CA PHE A 64 -2.62 9.07 -2.50
C PHE A 64 -2.34 8.22 -3.73
N ILE A 65 -3.28 7.34 -4.07
CA ILE A 65 -3.22 6.51 -5.26
C ILE A 65 -4.46 6.77 -6.09
N THR A 66 -4.31 7.08 -7.37
CA THR A 66 -5.44 7.37 -8.25
C THR A 66 -5.73 6.19 -9.18
N ALA A 67 -7.01 5.86 -9.37
CA ALA A 67 -7.46 4.90 -10.38
C ALA A 67 -8.54 5.52 -11.28
N ASN A 68 -8.61 5.07 -12.52
CA ASN A 68 -9.66 5.48 -13.45
C ASN A 68 -10.91 4.62 -13.20
N PRO A 69 -12.11 5.21 -13.00
CA PRO A 69 -13.34 4.45 -12.76
C PRO A 69 -13.72 3.51 -13.92
N LYS A 70 -13.27 3.80 -15.14
CA LYS A 70 -13.50 2.97 -16.33
C LYS A 70 -12.62 1.72 -16.36
N ASP A 71 -11.51 1.74 -15.63
CA ASP A 71 -10.64 0.58 -15.46
C ASP A 71 -11.03 -0.18 -14.19
N LEU A 72 -11.99 -1.10 -14.37
CA LEU A 72 -12.55 -1.89 -13.28
C LEU A 72 -11.50 -2.69 -12.52
N PHE A 73 -10.52 -3.28 -13.22
CA PHE A 73 -9.50 -4.11 -12.59
C PHE A 73 -8.57 -3.26 -11.73
N SER A 74 -8.12 -2.12 -12.23
CA SER A 74 -7.33 -1.17 -11.44
C SER A 74 -8.08 -0.70 -10.19
N CYS A 75 -9.40 -0.48 -10.27
CA CYS A 75 -10.20 -0.11 -9.10
C CYS A 75 -10.29 -1.25 -8.08
N ILE A 76 -10.48 -2.51 -8.52
CA ILE A 76 -10.54 -3.67 -7.63
C ILE A 76 -9.21 -3.85 -6.89
N ASP A 77 -8.10 -3.86 -7.64
CA ASP A 77 -6.77 -4.05 -7.07
C ASP A 77 -6.41 -2.93 -6.09
N LEU A 78 -6.79 -1.68 -6.43
CA LEU A 78 -6.63 -0.54 -5.54
C LEU A 78 -7.41 -0.72 -4.23
N VAL A 79 -8.70 -1.02 -4.32
CA VAL A 79 -9.61 -1.14 -3.18
C VAL A 79 -9.15 -2.21 -2.19
N ASN A 80 -8.61 -3.32 -2.69
CA ASN A 80 -8.07 -4.40 -1.86
C ASN A 80 -6.80 -4.03 -1.09
N MET A 81 -6.08 -2.98 -1.52
CA MET A 81 -4.76 -2.64 -1.03
C MET A 81 -4.71 -1.34 -0.21
N VAL A 82 -5.73 -0.47 -0.26
CA VAL A 82 -5.74 0.84 0.42
C VAL A 82 -6.40 0.80 1.80
N ASP A 83 -6.15 1.83 2.62
CA ASP A 83 -6.78 1.96 3.93
C ASP A 83 -8.12 2.69 3.87
N PHE A 84 -8.20 3.70 2.99
CA PHE A 84 -9.43 4.40 2.65
C PHE A 84 -9.64 4.41 1.15
N VAL A 85 -10.89 4.33 0.72
CA VAL A 85 -11.28 4.66 -0.65
C VAL A 85 -12.10 5.93 -0.62
N LEU A 86 -11.61 6.95 -1.31
CA LEU A 86 -12.26 8.23 -1.51
C LEU A 86 -12.91 8.24 -2.90
N PHE A 87 -14.23 8.12 -2.91
CA PHE A 87 -15.05 8.35 -4.10
C PHE A 87 -15.31 9.84 -4.25
N VAL A 88 -14.91 10.39 -5.39
CA VAL A 88 -15.13 11.80 -5.70
C VAL A 88 -16.29 11.90 -6.67
N THR A 89 -17.40 12.46 -6.21
CA THR A 89 -18.67 12.44 -6.93
C THR A 89 -18.73 13.58 -7.96
N PRO A 90 -19.33 13.34 -9.14
CA PRO A 90 -19.57 14.39 -10.12
C PRO A 90 -20.61 15.40 -9.63
N ASN A 91 -20.68 16.53 -10.33
CA ASN A 91 -21.69 17.56 -10.09
C ASN A 91 -23.04 17.22 -10.74
N ASP A 92 -23.08 16.25 -11.64
CA ASP A 92 -24.30 15.84 -12.33
C ASP A 92 -24.86 14.56 -11.70
N ALA A 93 -26.07 14.66 -11.16
CA ALA A 93 -26.79 13.53 -10.55
C ALA A 93 -27.09 12.42 -11.57
N ASN A 94 -27.31 12.76 -12.84
CA ASN A 94 -27.60 11.78 -13.89
C ASN A 94 -26.41 10.86 -14.14
N VAL A 95 -25.19 11.39 -14.01
CA VAL A 95 -23.96 10.59 -14.16
C VAL A 95 -23.88 9.58 -13.02
N LEU A 96 -24.18 10.00 -11.79
CA LEU A 96 -24.21 9.10 -10.63
C LEU A 96 -25.28 8.00 -10.77
N GLU A 97 -26.37 8.30 -11.48
CA GLU A 97 -27.44 7.35 -11.81
C GLU A 97 -27.11 6.40 -12.98
N SER A 98 -25.95 6.54 -13.62
CA SER A 98 -25.56 5.69 -14.74
C SER A 98 -25.31 4.22 -14.34
N ASN A 99 -25.64 3.31 -15.27
CA ASN A 99 -25.41 1.87 -15.11
C ASN A 99 -23.92 1.51 -14.99
N GLU A 100 -23.02 2.33 -15.52
CA GLU A 100 -21.57 2.10 -15.43
C GLU A 100 -21.08 2.23 -13.99
N ILE A 101 -21.56 3.26 -13.30
CA ILE A 101 -21.28 3.49 -11.89
C ILE A 101 -21.88 2.37 -11.04
N ASP A 102 -23.12 1.96 -11.32
CA ASP A 102 -23.75 0.83 -10.61
C ASP A 102 -22.96 -0.46 -10.76
N ARG A 103 -22.43 -0.73 -11.97
CA ARG A 103 -21.56 -1.87 -12.22
C ARG A 103 -20.26 -1.78 -11.44
N LEU A 104 -19.56 -0.64 -11.49
CA LEU A 104 -18.32 -0.41 -10.75
C LEU A 104 -18.54 -0.71 -9.27
N PHE A 105 -19.57 -0.10 -8.70
CA PHE A 105 -19.84 -0.22 -7.28
C PHE A 105 -20.33 -1.59 -6.84
N THR A 106 -21.18 -2.27 -7.63
CA THR A 106 -21.58 -3.65 -7.36
C THR A 106 -20.34 -4.55 -7.26
N VAL A 107 -19.39 -4.38 -8.18
CA VAL A 107 -18.15 -5.15 -8.19
C VAL A 107 -17.29 -4.81 -6.99
N LEU A 108 -17.03 -3.52 -6.71
CA LEU A 108 -16.22 -3.13 -5.56
C LEU A 108 -16.82 -3.57 -4.23
N TYR A 109 -18.15 -3.51 -4.10
CA TYR A 109 -18.85 -4.01 -2.91
C TYR A 109 -18.69 -5.52 -2.75
N SER A 110 -18.80 -6.29 -3.85
CA SER A 110 -18.62 -7.74 -3.83
C SER A 110 -17.19 -8.18 -3.44
N GLN A 111 -16.19 -7.34 -3.73
CA GLN A 111 -14.79 -7.57 -3.35
C GLN A 111 -14.50 -7.23 -1.88
N GLY A 112 -15.36 -6.42 -1.26
CA GLY A 112 -15.20 -5.94 0.11
C GLY A 112 -14.48 -4.59 0.15
N LEU A 113 -15.23 -3.53 0.46
CA LEU A 113 -14.69 -2.18 0.51
C LEU A 113 -13.89 -1.92 1.82
N PRO A 114 -12.78 -1.16 1.76
CA PRO A 114 -12.11 -0.54 2.90
C PRO A 114 -12.97 0.60 3.46
N SER A 115 -12.44 1.39 4.40
CA SER A 115 -13.17 2.55 4.90
C SER A 115 -13.47 3.52 3.74
N THR A 116 -14.74 3.64 3.38
CA THR A 116 -15.20 4.44 2.24
C THR A 116 -15.55 5.86 2.64
N LEU A 117 -15.08 6.82 1.86
CA LEU A 117 -15.34 8.24 2.00
C LEU A 117 -15.94 8.77 0.70
N PHE A 118 -16.91 9.65 0.82
CA PHE A 118 -17.49 10.37 -0.33
C PHE A 118 -17.14 11.85 -0.22
N ALA A 119 -16.66 12.41 -1.32
CA ALA A 119 -16.35 13.83 -1.41
C ALA A 119 -16.91 14.50 -2.66
N VAL A 120 -17.28 15.77 -2.52
CA VAL A 120 -17.79 16.64 -3.59
C VAL A 120 -16.88 17.86 -3.70
N MET A 121 -16.46 18.20 -4.91
CA MET A 121 -15.60 19.38 -5.20
C MET A 121 -16.38 20.60 -5.73
N SER A 122 -17.70 20.61 -5.56
CA SER A 122 -18.57 21.71 -5.97
C SER A 122 -19.60 22.04 -4.90
N ASN A 123 -20.10 23.27 -4.95
CA ASN A 123 -21.17 23.77 -4.09
C ASN A 123 -22.56 23.68 -4.74
N LEU A 124 -22.66 23.16 -5.97
CA LEU A 124 -23.86 23.31 -6.79
C LEU A 124 -24.94 22.25 -6.54
N LEU A 125 -24.59 21.10 -5.96
CA LEU A 125 -25.54 20.03 -5.64
C LEU A 125 -26.06 20.16 -4.20
N ASP A 126 -27.35 19.90 -4.00
CA ASP A 126 -27.88 19.67 -2.66
C ASP A 126 -27.30 18.35 -2.12
N LEU A 127 -26.52 18.46 -1.05
CA LEU A 127 -25.94 17.31 -0.36
C LEU A 127 -26.98 16.29 0.09
N LYS A 128 -28.23 16.72 0.37
CA LYS A 128 -29.31 15.81 0.79
C LYS A 128 -29.76 14.93 -0.36
N ASP A 129 -29.90 15.50 -1.55
CA ASP A 129 -30.27 14.74 -2.74
C ASP A 129 -29.14 13.80 -3.16
N LEU A 130 -27.89 14.28 -3.12
CA LEU A 130 -26.73 13.43 -3.38
C LEU A 130 -26.63 12.30 -2.36
N LYS A 131 -26.83 12.60 -1.06
CA LYS A 131 -26.90 11.59 -0.01
C LYS A 131 -28.00 10.59 -0.28
N ARG A 132 -29.20 11.01 -0.68
CA ARG A 132 -30.28 10.09 -1.02
C ARG A 132 -29.93 9.18 -2.20
N ILE A 133 -29.30 9.70 -3.25
CA ILE A 133 -28.89 8.90 -4.41
C ILE A 133 -27.83 7.88 -3.99
N ILE A 134 -26.82 8.31 -3.22
CA ILE A 134 -25.79 7.43 -2.69
C ILE A 134 -26.43 6.40 -1.75
N ASP A 135 -27.20 6.79 -0.75
CA ASP A 135 -27.85 5.86 0.20
C ASP A 135 -28.80 4.86 -0.50
N SER A 136 -29.42 5.25 -1.61
CA SER A 136 -30.24 4.33 -2.41
C SER A 136 -29.42 3.25 -3.13
N LYS A 137 -28.17 3.56 -3.46
CA LYS A 137 -27.22 2.67 -4.16
C LYS A 137 -26.26 1.96 -3.20
N PHE A 138 -26.06 2.51 -2.00
CA PHE A 138 -25.09 2.08 -1.02
C PHE A 138 -25.67 2.01 0.38
N LEU A 139 -25.46 0.89 1.05
CA LEU A 139 -25.46 0.84 2.52
C LEU A 139 -24.12 1.42 3.01
N VAL A 140 -23.91 2.73 2.85
CA VAL A 140 -22.66 3.38 3.30
C VAL A 140 -22.59 3.31 4.82
N GLN A 141 -21.42 2.90 5.36
CA GLN A 141 -21.19 2.90 6.81
C GLN A 141 -20.95 4.31 7.37
N GLU A 142 -20.46 5.24 6.54
CA GLU A 142 -20.34 6.65 6.87
C GLU A 142 -21.55 7.46 6.43
N ASP A 143 -22.18 8.09 7.41
CA ASP A 143 -23.39 8.91 7.25
C ASP A 143 -23.16 10.26 6.54
N LYS A 144 -21.92 10.61 6.17
CA LYS A 144 -21.56 11.98 5.81
C LYS A 144 -20.73 12.10 4.54
N ILE A 145 -21.33 12.72 3.53
CA ILE A 145 -20.63 13.26 2.36
C ILE A 145 -19.87 14.52 2.77
N ARG A 146 -18.61 14.62 2.34
CA ARG A 146 -17.73 15.75 2.68
C ARG A 146 -17.59 16.70 1.50
N ILE A 147 -17.77 17.98 1.75
CA ILE A 147 -17.45 19.01 0.76
C ILE A 147 -15.94 19.23 0.81
N LEU A 148 -15.30 19.38 -0.36
CA LEU A 148 -13.86 19.67 -0.50
C LEU A 148 -13.67 20.83 -1.49
N ASN A 149 -14.12 22.02 -1.10
CA ASN A 149 -14.11 23.20 -1.97
C ASN A 149 -13.07 24.23 -1.55
N ASN A 150 -12.71 24.25 -0.27
CA ASN A 150 -11.73 25.16 0.29
C ASN A 150 -10.66 24.40 1.09
N ILE A 151 -9.62 25.12 1.50
CA ILE A 151 -8.51 24.55 2.25
C ILE A 151 -8.94 24.14 3.67
N ASP A 152 -9.93 24.81 4.26
CA ASP A 152 -10.42 24.51 5.61
C ASP A 152 -11.15 23.17 5.66
N ASP A 153 -12.00 22.90 4.67
CA ASP A 153 -12.68 21.63 4.45
C ASP A 153 -11.67 20.50 4.25
N ALA A 154 -10.66 20.75 3.40
CA ALA A 154 -9.56 19.82 3.20
C ALA A 154 -8.76 19.59 4.50
N CYS A 155 -8.58 20.61 5.35
CA CYS A 155 -7.93 20.45 6.65
C CYS A 155 -8.74 19.55 7.59
N VAL A 156 -10.08 19.69 7.61
CA VAL A 156 -10.99 18.84 8.39
C VAL A 156 -10.94 17.41 7.88
N PHE A 157 -10.93 17.22 6.57
CA PHE A 157 -10.80 15.93 5.92
C PHE A 157 -9.47 15.23 6.25
N MET A 158 -8.34 15.93 6.10
CA MET A 158 -7.03 15.39 6.42
C MET A 158 -6.89 15.05 7.90
N ARG A 159 -7.45 15.90 8.79
CA ARG A 159 -7.51 15.59 10.22
C ARG A 159 -8.31 14.31 10.46
N PHE A 160 -9.44 14.14 9.79
CA PHE A 160 -10.25 12.93 9.89
C PHE A 160 -9.44 11.70 9.50
N ILE A 161 -8.84 11.65 8.31
CA ILE A 161 -8.06 10.50 7.84
C ILE A 161 -6.92 10.15 8.81
N THR A 162 -6.16 11.17 9.23
CA THR A 162 -4.97 10.97 10.08
C THR A 162 -5.28 10.62 11.53
N THR A 163 -6.46 10.97 12.04
CA THR A 163 -6.88 10.66 13.42
C THR A 163 -7.83 9.48 13.53
N SER A 164 -8.53 9.16 12.44
CA SER A 164 -9.37 7.99 12.37
C SER A 164 -8.54 6.74 12.63
N LYS A 165 -9.03 5.88 13.52
CA LYS A 165 -8.44 4.56 13.70
C LYS A 165 -8.78 3.77 12.45
N THR A 166 -7.85 3.71 11.52
CA THR A 166 -7.94 2.72 10.45
C THR A 166 -8.11 1.35 11.10
N PRO A 167 -9.10 0.55 10.69
CA PRO A 167 -9.25 -0.82 11.18
C PRO A 167 -8.08 -1.73 10.77
N LEU A 168 -7.09 -1.18 10.06
CA LEU A 168 -5.94 -1.83 9.45
C LEU A 168 -4.66 -1.73 10.29
N ASN A 169 -4.69 -0.98 11.40
CA ASN A 169 -3.56 -0.95 12.33
C ASN A 169 -3.55 -2.20 13.19
N PHE A 170 -2.59 -3.08 12.92
CA PHE A 170 -2.16 -4.18 13.80
C PHE A 170 -1.92 -3.64 15.22
N ASN A 171 -2.91 -3.79 16.10
CA ASN A 171 -2.65 -3.87 17.53
C ASN A 171 -3.01 -5.28 17.94
N ARG A 172 -1.96 -6.07 18.17
CA ARG A 172 -1.98 -7.51 18.50
C ARG A 172 -2.81 -7.83 19.76
N ASP A 173 -3.19 -6.81 20.54
CA ASP A 173 -3.76 -7.00 21.87
C ASP A 173 -5.29 -6.96 21.94
N LYS A 174 -6.02 -6.60 20.87
CA LYS A 174 -7.50 -6.53 20.93
C LYS A 174 -8.16 -6.93 19.61
N LEU A 175 -8.23 -8.22 19.31
CA LEU A 175 -9.31 -8.74 18.46
C LEU A 175 -10.64 -8.52 19.22
N SER A 176 -11.35 -7.44 18.90
CA SER A 176 -12.72 -7.27 19.38
C SER A 176 -13.66 -8.15 18.55
N ILE A 177 -14.44 -8.96 19.25
CA ILE A 177 -15.35 -10.00 18.75
C ILE A 177 -16.60 -9.40 18.03
N HIS A 178 -16.58 -8.11 17.63
CA HIS A 178 -17.78 -7.38 17.18
C HIS A 178 -17.62 -6.69 15.81
N ALA A 179 -16.76 -7.20 14.95
CA ALA A 179 -16.59 -6.63 13.62
C ALA A 179 -17.71 -7.13 12.69
N GLY A 180 -18.52 -6.21 12.16
CA GLY A 180 -19.60 -6.53 11.20
C GLY A 180 -19.07 -7.14 9.89
N PRO A 181 -19.97 -7.58 8.99
CA PRO A 181 -19.64 -8.37 7.79
C PRO A 181 -18.67 -7.70 6.80
N SER A 182 -18.44 -6.38 6.88
CA SER A 182 -17.42 -5.68 6.06
C SER A 182 -15.98 -5.86 6.57
N ALA A 183 -15.81 -6.33 7.81
CA ALA A 183 -14.49 -6.54 8.41
C ALA A 183 -13.88 -7.91 8.06
N THR A 184 -14.69 -8.89 7.65
CA THR A 184 -14.23 -10.26 7.38
C THR A 184 -13.41 -10.36 6.09
N CYS A 185 -13.76 -9.65 5.02
CA CYS A 185 -13.02 -9.71 3.75
C CYS A 185 -11.61 -9.10 3.85
N GLN A 186 -11.48 -7.97 4.54
CA GLN A 186 -10.17 -7.35 4.81
C GLN A 186 -9.29 -8.19 5.75
N THR A 187 -9.85 -9.17 6.47
CA THR A 187 -9.07 -10.01 7.38
C THR A 187 -8.06 -10.88 6.62
N ALA A 188 -8.37 -11.34 5.40
CA ALA A 188 -7.45 -12.15 4.62
C ALA A 188 -6.30 -11.34 4.00
N ALA A 189 -6.58 -10.13 3.49
CA ALA A 189 -5.53 -9.22 2.99
C ALA A 189 -4.57 -8.80 4.11
N ARG A 190 -5.05 -8.64 5.35
CA ARG A 190 -4.23 -8.32 6.54
C ARG A 190 -3.24 -9.40 6.92
N LEU A 191 -3.53 -10.65 6.58
CA LEU A 191 -2.67 -11.81 6.89
C LEU A 191 -1.60 -12.05 5.82
N ARG A 192 -1.66 -11.33 4.69
CA ARG A 192 -0.67 -11.41 3.63
C ARG A 192 0.26 -10.21 3.67
N SER A 193 1.50 -10.42 3.26
CA SER A 193 2.41 -9.33 2.92
C SER A 193 2.08 -8.85 1.52
N SER A 194 2.08 -7.53 1.31
CA SER A 194 1.69 -6.91 0.05
C SER A 194 2.47 -5.62 -0.16
N ILE A 195 2.78 -5.27 -1.40
CA ILE A 195 3.58 -4.08 -1.72
C ILE A 195 2.93 -3.33 -2.86
N PHE A 196 2.90 -2.01 -2.74
CA PHE A 196 2.71 -1.14 -3.88
C PHE A 196 4.04 -0.92 -4.58
N ALA A 197 4.12 -1.28 -5.86
CA ALA A 197 5.31 -1.06 -6.66
C ALA A 197 5.51 0.44 -6.92
N GLU A 198 6.52 1.03 -6.28
CA GLU A 198 6.92 2.41 -6.49
C GLU A 198 7.99 2.51 -7.59
N SER A 199 8.80 1.48 -7.77
CA SER A 199 9.77 1.39 -8.87
C SER A 199 9.84 -0.05 -9.38
N ILE A 200 9.84 -0.19 -10.70
CA ILE A 200 9.97 -1.47 -11.38
C ILE A 200 11.14 -1.32 -12.35
N GLU A 201 12.15 -2.18 -12.22
CA GLU A 201 13.32 -2.24 -13.08
C GLU A 201 13.43 -3.65 -13.66
N CYS A 202 13.48 -3.80 -14.99
CA CYS A 202 13.78 -5.08 -15.62
C CYS A 202 15.30 -5.24 -15.75
N LEU A 203 15.82 -6.36 -15.30
CA LEU A 203 17.24 -6.70 -15.34
C LEU A 203 17.43 -7.94 -16.23
N PRO A 204 18.33 -7.88 -17.23
CA PRO A 204 18.65 -9.05 -18.04
C PRO A 204 19.35 -10.10 -17.18
N CYS A 205 19.01 -11.38 -17.34
CA CYS A 205 19.83 -12.46 -16.83
C CYS A 205 21.11 -12.55 -17.67
N LEU A 206 22.28 -12.45 -17.02
CA LEU A 206 23.57 -12.53 -17.70
C LEU A 206 23.94 -13.98 -18.09
N GLU A 207 23.30 -14.97 -17.48
CA GLU A 207 23.64 -16.39 -17.60
C GLU A 207 22.69 -17.16 -18.54
N ASN A 208 21.39 -16.82 -18.55
CA ASN A 208 20.37 -17.43 -19.39
C ASN A 208 19.67 -16.36 -20.24
N GLN A 209 19.73 -16.47 -21.57
CA GLN A 209 19.14 -15.46 -22.48
C GLN A 209 17.61 -15.42 -22.45
N ASP A 210 16.96 -16.44 -21.91
CA ASP A 210 15.50 -16.57 -21.88
C ASP A 210 14.87 -16.13 -20.54
N GLU A 211 15.68 -15.87 -19.50
CA GLU A 211 15.19 -15.46 -18.19
C GLU A 211 15.31 -13.95 -17.98
N VAL A 212 14.25 -13.31 -17.48
CA VAL A 212 14.26 -11.89 -17.11
C VAL A 212 13.96 -11.75 -15.63
N PHE A 213 14.78 -10.93 -14.96
CA PHE A 213 14.51 -10.58 -13.58
C PHE A 213 13.77 -9.25 -13.49
N ILE A 214 12.72 -9.20 -12.68
CA ILE A 214 12.03 -7.94 -12.36
C ILE A 214 12.39 -7.54 -10.95
N ARG A 215 13.01 -6.37 -10.79
CA ARG A 215 13.23 -5.74 -9.50
C ARG A 215 12.06 -4.80 -9.18
N VAL A 216 11.27 -5.17 -8.18
CA VAL A 216 10.15 -4.37 -7.66
C VAL A 216 10.55 -3.74 -6.34
N LYS A 217 10.40 -2.42 -6.20
CA LYS A 217 10.67 -1.68 -4.97
C LYS A 217 9.38 -1.06 -4.43
N GLY A 218 9.20 -1.11 -3.12
CA GLY A 218 8.10 -0.41 -2.45
C GLY A 218 8.04 -0.65 -0.95
N LEU A 219 7.01 -0.12 -0.30
CA LEU A 219 6.79 -0.28 1.14
C LEU A 219 5.94 -1.53 1.41
N ASN A 220 6.42 -2.38 2.34
CA ASN A 220 5.68 -3.57 2.77
C ASN A 220 4.43 -3.18 3.58
N LYS A 221 3.28 -3.75 3.22
CA LYS A 221 1.97 -3.60 3.83
C LYS A 221 1.43 -4.96 4.30
N GLY A 222 0.70 -4.94 5.41
CA GLY A 222 0.07 -6.13 5.97
C GLY A 222 1.03 -6.90 6.86
N ALA A 223 1.08 -8.21 6.68
CA ALA A 223 1.94 -9.08 7.47
C ALA A 223 3.43 -8.88 7.11
N PRO A 224 4.36 -9.22 8.03
CA PRO A 224 5.77 -9.43 7.70
C PRO A 224 5.93 -10.34 6.47
N PHE A 225 6.88 -10.01 5.59
CA PHE A 225 7.24 -10.88 4.48
C PHE A 225 8.11 -12.02 5.02
N VAL A 226 7.59 -13.26 4.98
CA VAL A 226 8.26 -14.45 5.51
C VAL A 226 9.05 -15.12 4.39
N LEU A 227 10.33 -15.41 4.64
CA LEU A 227 11.27 -15.94 3.64
C LEU A 227 11.50 -17.44 3.76
N SER A 228 11.25 -18.01 4.93
CA SER A 228 11.39 -19.43 5.21
C SER A 228 10.19 -19.89 6.04
N GLU A 229 9.49 -20.91 5.56
CA GLU A 229 8.60 -21.71 6.41
C GLU A 229 9.42 -22.91 6.89
N SER A 230 9.89 -22.86 8.15
CA SER A 230 10.43 -24.05 8.80
C SER A 230 9.26 -24.99 9.14
N LEU A 231 8.85 -25.79 8.15
CA LEU A 231 7.93 -26.89 8.40
C LEU A 231 8.72 -27.96 9.16
N ALA A 232 8.37 -28.18 10.42
CA ALA A 232 9.01 -29.12 11.36
C ALA A 232 8.82 -30.62 10.99
N ASN A 233 8.69 -30.94 9.71
CA ASN A 233 8.62 -32.31 9.22
C ASN A 233 9.87 -32.59 8.39
N GLU A 234 10.85 -33.18 9.06
CA GLU A 234 11.97 -33.90 8.45
C GLU A 234 11.44 -34.84 7.35
N THR A 235 12.19 -34.98 6.25
CA THR A 235 12.02 -35.92 5.10
C THR A 235 11.25 -35.48 3.84
N ILE A 236 11.40 -34.24 3.36
CA ILE A 236 11.15 -33.93 1.94
C ILE A 236 12.35 -33.17 1.35
N GLU A 237 12.80 -33.62 0.18
CA GLU A 237 13.98 -33.17 -0.57
C GLU A 237 14.06 -31.64 -0.72
N LEU A 238 15.29 -31.14 -0.57
CA LEU A 238 15.71 -29.78 -0.22
C LEU A 238 15.68 -28.78 -1.40
N ASP A 239 14.66 -28.83 -2.27
CA ASP A 239 14.74 -28.15 -3.58
C ASP A 239 13.69 -27.06 -3.87
N SER A 240 12.89 -26.57 -2.89
CA SER A 240 11.76 -25.69 -3.30
C SER A 240 11.17 -24.63 -2.38
N THR A 241 11.69 -24.32 -1.20
CA THR A 241 10.90 -23.52 -0.22
C THR A 241 11.22 -22.03 -0.18
N GLY A 242 11.57 -21.41 -1.31
CA GLY A 242 11.62 -19.94 -1.41
C GLY A 242 10.20 -19.34 -1.57
N PRO A 243 9.92 -18.13 -1.08
CA PRO A 243 8.60 -17.54 -1.15
C PRO A 243 8.18 -17.25 -2.60
N TYR A 244 6.87 -17.29 -2.83
CA TYR A 244 6.25 -16.87 -4.08
C TYR A 244 5.58 -15.51 -3.90
N VAL A 245 5.55 -14.73 -4.97
CA VAL A 245 4.84 -13.46 -5.06
C VAL A 245 3.82 -13.56 -6.17
N TYR A 246 2.56 -13.30 -5.82
CA TYR A 246 1.48 -13.16 -6.78
C TYR A 246 1.48 -11.74 -7.36
N LEU A 247 1.52 -11.64 -8.68
CA LEU A 247 1.32 -10.39 -9.42
C LEU A 247 -0.08 -10.40 -10.04
N PRO A 248 -0.97 -9.46 -9.65
CA PRO A 248 -2.32 -9.38 -10.21
C PRO A 248 -2.31 -9.32 -11.74
N GLY A 249 -3.03 -10.25 -12.38
CA GLY A 249 -3.11 -10.37 -13.83
C GLY A 249 -1.98 -11.16 -14.51
N TRP A 250 -0.94 -11.55 -13.77
CA TRP A 250 0.23 -12.26 -14.31
C TRP A 250 0.46 -13.64 -13.66
N GLY A 251 0.05 -13.83 -12.41
CA GLY A 251 0.16 -15.12 -11.71
C GLY A 251 1.24 -15.14 -10.63
N ASP A 252 1.65 -16.33 -10.24
CA ASP A 252 2.60 -16.57 -9.16
C ASP A 252 4.02 -16.72 -9.69
N PHE A 253 4.96 -16.00 -9.06
CA PHE A 253 6.36 -16.03 -9.44
C PHE A 253 7.26 -16.34 -8.26
N LYS A 254 8.36 -17.04 -8.54
CA LYS A 254 9.39 -17.35 -7.56
C LYS A 254 10.22 -16.10 -7.26
N VAL A 255 10.42 -15.82 -5.99
CA VAL A 255 11.34 -14.77 -5.55
C VAL A 255 12.77 -15.32 -5.54
N ASP A 256 13.68 -14.61 -6.21
CA ASP A 256 15.11 -14.92 -6.25
C ASP A 256 15.84 -14.28 -5.06
N SER A 257 15.61 -12.99 -4.84
CA SER A 257 16.27 -12.25 -3.78
C SER A 257 15.40 -11.12 -3.25
N VAL A 258 15.63 -10.76 -2.01
CA VAL A 258 14.92 -9.72 -1.30
C VAL A 258 15.91 -8.87 -0.53
N ALA A 259 15.81 -7.56 -0.65
CA ALA A 259 16.59 -6.63 0.18
C ALA A 259 15.66 -5.68 0.92
N TRP A 260 15.99 -5.42 2.18
CA TRP A 260 15.33 -4.43 3.01
C TRP A 260 16.26 -3.26 3.24
N GLN A 261 15.70 -2.07 3.07
CA GLN A 261 16.34 -0.83 3.46
C GLN A 261 15.49 -0.16 4.53
N LYS A 262 16.10 0.30 5.62
CA LYS A 262 15.41 1.26 6.51
C LYS A 262 15.04 2.48 5.66
N ALA A 263 13.75 2.75 5.53
CA ALA A 263 13.32 3.93 4.80
C ALA A 263 13.88 5.18 5.50
N LYS A 264 14.52 6.07 4.72
CA LYS A 264 15.18 7.25 5.27
C LYS A 264 14.17 8.10 6.02
N SER A 265 14.46 8.42 7.29
CA SER A 265 13.68 9.42 8.02
C SER A 265 13.91 10.79 7.36
N ILE A 266 12.84 11.55 7.16
CA ILE A 266 12.98 12.87 6.55
C ILE A 266 13.56 13.79 7.63
N GLY A 267 14.88 13.95 7.64
CA GLY A 267 15.58 14.86 8.57
C GLY A 267 16.99 14.43 8.97
N ASN A 268 17.31 13.14 9.01
CA ASN A 268 18.64 12.67 9.40
C ASN A 268 19.45 12.20 8.19
N LYS A 269 20.51 12.93 7.87
CA LYS A 269 21.46 12.57 6.79
C LYS A 269 22.53 11.55 7.23
N ASN A 270 22.59 11.18 8.51
CA ASN A 270 23.72 10.46 9.11
C ASN A 270 23.37 9.13 9.80
N GLU A 271 22.20 8.52 9.53
CA GLU A 271 21.93 7.18 10.06
C GLU A 271 22.50 6.12 9.12
N ASP A 272 23.39 5.28 9.67
CA ASP A 272 23.89 4.07 9.02
C ASP A 272 22.68 3.24 8.57
N THR A 273 22.53 3.15 7.25
CA THR A 273 21.40 2.43 6.68
C THR A 273 21.65 0.96 6.89
N LYS A 274 20.97 0.35 7.88
CA LYS A 274 20.96 -1.10 8.02
C LYS A 274 20.31 -1.69 6.78
N PHE A 275 21.09 -2.47 6.05
CA PHE A 275 20.67 -3.26 4.90
C PHE A 275 20.54 -4.71 5.36
N PHE A 276 19.40 -5.31 5.06
CA PHE A 276 19.23 -6.75 5.15
C PHE A 276 19.04 -7.27 3.72
N ALA A 277 19.60 -8.42 3.41
CA ALA A 277 19.44 -9.03 2.10
C ALA A 277 19.37 -10.55 2.23
N TRP A 278 18.45 -11.15 1.48
CA TRP A 278 18.27 -12.58 1.31
C TRP A 278 18.35 -12.90 -0.18
N SER A 279 18.96 -14.03 -0.53
CA SER A 279 19.00 -14.53 -1.90
C SER A 279 18.98 -16.05 -1.88
N ARG A 280 18.17 -16.63 -2.76
CA ARG A 280 18.05 -18.08 -2.93
C ARG A 280 19.38 -18.73 -3.33
N ARG A 281 20.19 -18.06 -4.16
CA ARG A 281 21.44 -18.62 -4.70
C ARG A 281 22.54 -18.77 -3.65
N LYS A 282 22.47 -18.06 -2.52
CA LYS A 282 23.45 -18.20 -1.43
C LYS A 282 23.28 -19.45 -0.56
N GLN A 283 22.21 -20.24 -0.74
CA GLN A 283 22.01 -21.48 0.00
C GLN A 283 22.71 -22.70 -0.61
N PHE A 284 23.34 -22.58 -1.79
CA PHE A 284 24.03 -23.70 -2.45
C PHE A 284 25.57 -23.66 -2.40
N ASP A 285 26.17 -22.58 -1.89
CA ASP A 285 27.64 -22.42 -1.85
C ASP A 285 28.22 -22.56 -0.41
N VAL A 286 27.80 -23.58 0.34
CA VAL A 286 28.39 -23.86 1.68
C VAL A 286 29.22 -25.16 1.72
N GLU A 287 29.41 -25.89 0.61
CA GLU A 287 30.27 -27.08 0.63
C GLU A 287 31.63 -26.96 -0.07
N GLU A 288 31.97 -25.82 -0.69
CA GLU A 288 33.33 -25.61 -1.21
C GLU A 288 33.80 -24.19 -0.90
N ASP A 289 34.32 -23.97 0.31
CA ASP A 289 35.48 -23.09 0.56
C ASP A 289 35.80 -22.98 2.08
N GLU A 290 35.96 -24.12 2.74
CA GLU A 290 36.82 -24.18 3.92
C GLU A 290 38.29 -24.13 3.47
N GLN A 291 38.80 -22.93 3.16
CA GLN A 291 40.19 -22.49 3.37
C GLN A 291 40.50 -21.24 2.50
N GLN A 292 40.19 -20.04 2.99
CA GLN A 292 41.14 -18.92 3.03
C GLN A 292 40.55 -17.63 3.66
N GLN A 293 41.00 -17.39 4.89
CA GLN A 293 41.39 -16.09 5.48
C GLN A 293 40.34 -14.97 5.63
N MET A 294 39.85 -14.87 6.86
CA MET A 294 39.89 -13.69 7.74
C MET A 294 39.91 -12.29 7.09
N HIS A 295 38.76 -11.65 6.98
CA HIS A 295 38.61 -10.25 7.37
C HIS A 295 37.24 -10.01 8.01
N GLU A 296 37.26 -9.41 9.20
CA GLU A 296 36.11 -9.07 10.03
C GLU A 296 35.07 -8.26 9.25
N GLN A 297 33.88 -8.85 9.08
CA GLN A 297 32.62 -8.13 9.15
C GLN A 297 31.70 -8.97 10.03
N GLU A 298 31.32 -8.44 11.19
CA GLU A 298 30.27 -8.99 12.05
C GLU A 298 28.96 -9.08 11.24
N MET A 299 28.74 -10.22 10.59
CA MET A 299 27.41 -10.65 10.20
C MET A 299 26.72 -11.12 11.47
N ILE A 300 25.72 -10.36 11.91
CA ILE A 300 24.78 -10.84 12.91
C ILE A 300 23.95 -11.94 12.22
N GLU A 301 24.10 -13.17 12.70
CA GLU A 301 23.27 -14.31 12.34
C GLU A 301 21.79 -13.92 12.43
N ALA A 302 21.06 -14.17 11.35
CA ALA A 302 19.63 -13.91 11.28
C ALA A 302 18.87 -15.02 12.03
N ASP A 303 18.88 -14.95 13.36
CA ASP A 303 17.99 -15.73 14.21
C ASP A 303 16.53 -15.41 13.83
N ASP A 304 15.80 -16.39 13.29
CA ASP A 304 14.33 -16.59 13.33
C ASP A 304 13.40 -15.35 13.29
N GLN A 305 13.75 -14.30 12.54
CA GLN A 305 13.07 -13.02 12.65
C GLN A 305 12.04 -12.77 11.54
N CYS A 306 10.77 -12.91 11.90
CA CYS A 306 9.69 -12.13 11.29
C CYS A 306 10.03 -10.63 11.43
N LEU A 307 10.30 -9.95 10.32
CA LEU A 307 10.76 -8.55 10.33
C LEU A 307 9.59 -7.54 10.24
N PRO A 308 9.71 -6.37 10.90
CA PRO A 308 8.61 -5.41 11.07
C PRO A 308 8.16 -4.74 9.77
N CYS A 309 6.88 -4.35 9.70
CA CYS A 309 6.18 -3.77 8.54
C CYS A 309 6.70 -2.39 8.04
N ASN A 310 7.81 -1.86 8.58
CA ASN A 310 8.29 -0.51 8.31
C ASN A 310 9.55 -0.46 7.43
N LEU A 311 9.76 -1.50 6.62
CA LEU A 311 10.94 -1.66 5.76
C LEU A 311 10.59 -1.41 4.29
N TYR A 312 11.54 -0.80 3.58
CA TYR A 312 11.51 -0.68 2.13
C TYR A 312 11.95 -2.00 1.53
N LEU A 313 11.09 -2.67 0.76
CA LEU A 313 11.37 -3.96 0.16
C LEU A 313 11.79 -3.79 -1.31
N ALA A 314 12.89 -4.42 -1.69
CA ALA A 314 13.25 -4.68 -3.07
C ALA A 314 13.16 -6.19 -3.34
N LEU A 315 12.22 -6.61 -4.18
CA LEU A 315 12.02 -7.99 -4.61
C LEU A 315 12.65 -8.18 -5.98
N LEU A 316 13.39 -9.27 -6.18
CA LEU A 316 13.81 -9.75 -7.50
C LEU A 316 13.00 -10.99 -7.85
N ILE A 317 12.26 -10.92 -8.96
CA ILE A 317 11.32 -11.96 -9.42
C ILE A 317 11.83 -12.56 -10.73
N ILE A 318 11.78 -13.89 -10.86
CA ILE A 318 12.19 -14.60 -12.09
C ILE A 318 10.96 -14.82 -12.99
N PHE A 319 11.06 -14.41 -14.25
CA PHE A 319 10.13 -14.79 -15.31
C PHE A 319 10.79 -15.86 -16.19
N LEU A 320 10.11 -17.00 -16.34
CA LEU A 320 10.43 -18.11 -17.24
C LEU A 320 9.65 -17.97 -18.55
#